data_AF-A0A812YIN1-F1
#
_entry.id   AF-A0A812YIN1-F1
#
_cell.length_a   1.000
_cell.length_b   1.000
_cell.length_c   1.000
_cell.angle_alpha   90.00
_cell.angle_beta   90.00
_cell.angle_gamma   90.00
#
_symmetry.space_group_name_H-M   'P 1'
#
loop_
_entity.id
_entity.type
_entity.pdbx_description
1 polymer ?
#
loop_
_entity_poly.entity_id
_entity_poly.type
_entity_poly.pdbx_seq_one_letter_code
_entity_poly.pdbx_strand_id
1 'polypeptide(L)'
;GVEGLTYGLLTTVANLGSPFSRAIGNQIFGLFRPNLSDSANYRSDTPEFRNTVALSFLLSYGFSFASFCLLLLIPDQKEEAQRRKKAWGSRSTYGVITLVLLAFAMSYALTINFMTMIPATACLEVVGGSGC
;
A
#
# COMPACT_ATOMS: atom_id res chain seq x y z
N GLY A 1 4.96 15.47 25.61
CA GLY A 1 4.09 14.32 25.94
C GLY A 1 3.28 13.86 24.74
N VAL A 2 2.36 14.68 24.22
CA VAL A 2 1.49 14.32 23.08
C VAL A 2 2.20 14.36 21.74
N GLU A 3 3.08 15.35 21.52
CA GLU A 3 3.79 15.49 20.24
C GLU A 3 4.66 14.27 19.91
N GLY A 4 5.34 13.71 20.91
CA GLY A 4 6.13 12.48 20.75
C GLY A 4 5.28 11.26 20.36
N LEU A 5 4.05 11.14 20.90
CA LEU A 5 3.10 10.10 20.49
C LEU A 5 2.67 10.28 19.03
N THR A 6 2.39 11.51 18.60
CA THR A 6 2.02 11.81 17.20
C THR A 6 3.17 11.53 16.23
N TYR A 7 4.39 11.93 16.57
CA TYR A 7 5.58 11.65 15.76
C TYR A 7 5.90 10.14 15.70
N GLY A 8 5.77 9.43 16.82
CA GLY A 8 5.93 7.98 16.88
C GLY A 8 4.92 7.27 15.98
N LEU A 9 3.64 7.64 16.06
CA LEU A 9 2.61 7.08 15.20
C LEU A 9 2.89 7.35 13.71
N LEU A 10 3.25 8.58 13.35
CA LEU A 10 3.55 8.94 11.96
C LEU A 10 4.73 8.14 11.41
N THR A 11 5.78 7.97 12.22
CA THR A 11 6.97 7.19 11.86
C THR A 11 6.63 5.71 11.66
N THR A 12 5.81 5.15 12.53
CA THR A 12 5.36 3.76 12.41
C THR A 12 4.55 3.55 11.13
N VAL A 13 3.62 4.46 10.81
CA VAL A 13 2.83 4.40 9.57
C VAL A 13 3.74 4.51 8.34
N ALA A 14 4.73 5.40 8.36
CA ALA A 14 5.68 5.54 7.26
C ALA A 14 6.50 4.26 7.01
N ASN A 15 6.98 3.62 8.07
CA ASN A 15 7.73 2.36 7.97
C ASN A 15 6.84 1.18 7.55
N LEU A 16 5.56 1.19 7.93
CA LEU A 16 4.59 0.17 7.55
C LEU A 16 4.13 0.28 6.09
N GLY A 17 4.12 1.50 5.54
CA GLY A 17 3.62 1.74 4.18
C GLY A 17 4.32 0.89 3.13
N SER A 18 5.64 0.71 3.24
CA SER A 18 6.45 -0.10 2.31
C SER A 18 6.08 -1.60 2.30
N PRO A 19 6.07 -2.32 3.45
CA PRO A 19 5.66 -3.72 3.47
C PRO A 19 4.19 -3.92 3.09
N PHE A 20 3.30 -2.97 3.43
CA PHE A 20 1.90 -3.02 3.05
C PHE A 20 1.69 -2.81 1.54
N SER A 21 2.38 -1.85 0.92
CA SER A 21 2.31 -1.62 -0.52
C SER A 21 2.83 -2.81 -1.31
N ARG A 22 3.87 -3.48 -0.82
CA ARG A 22 4.41 -4.70 -1.45
C ARG A 22 3.42 -5.87 -1.36
N ALA A 23 2.76 -6.05 -0.21
CA ALA A 23 1.74 -7.09 -0.03
C ALA A 23 0.58 -6.94 -1.04
N ILE A 24 0.02 -5.74 -1.14
CA ILE A 24 -1.06 -5.45 -2.09
C ILE A 24 -0.58 -5.53 -3.53
N GLY A 25 0.61 -4.99 -3.82
CA GLY A 25 1.20 -5.04 -5.16
C GLY A 25 1.37 -6.46 -5.66
N ASN A 26 1.88 -7.37 -4.82
CA ASN A 26 2.03 -8.77 -5.18
C ASN A 26 0.69 -9.45 -5.49
N GLN A 27 -0.36 -9.17 -4.71
CA GLN A 27 -1.69 -9.73 -4.97
C GLN A 27 -2.27 -9.22 -6.29
N ILE A 28 -2.14 -7.91 -6.57
CA ILE A 28 -2.64 -7.31 -7.81
C ILE A 28 -1.87 -7.83 -9.02
N PHE A 29 -0.54 -7.82 -8.98
CA PHE A 29 0.30 -8.23 -10.10
C PHE A 29 0.39 -9.76 -10.25
N GLY A 30 0.09 -10.53 -9.20
CA GLY A 30 -0.05 -11.99 -9.27
C GLY A 30 -1.27 -12.44 -10.06
N LEU A 31 -2.29 -11.59 -10.22
CA LEU A 31 -3.47 -11.86 -11.05
C LEU A 31 -3.17 -11.69 -12.56
N PHE A 32 -2.06 -11.07 -12.92
CA PHE A 32 -1.74 -10.78 -14.31
C PHE A 32 -1.17 -12.02 -15.00
N ARG A 33 -1.74 -12.38 -16.14
CA ARG A 33 -1.25 -13.45 -17.02
C ARG A 33 -0.88 -12.84 -18.37
N PRO A 34 0.27 -13.20 -18.98
CA PRO A 34 1.39 -13.96 -18.44
C PRO A 34 2.08 -13.31 -17.21
N ASN A 35 2.63 -14.14 -16.32
CA ASN A 35 3.12 -13.72 -14.99
C ASN A 35 4.33 -12.78 -15.09
N LEU A 36 4.25 -11.65 -14.38
CA LEU A 36 5.33 -10.66 -14.28
C LEU A 36 6.51 -11.13 -13.44
N SER A 37 6.32 -12.11 -12.56
CA SER A 37 7.37 -12.65 -11.69
C SER A 37 8.29 -13.66 -12.38
N ASP A 38 7.89 -14.20 -13.54
CA ASP A 38 8.67 -15.22 -14.25
C ASP A 38 9.63 -14.59 -15.27
N SER A 39 10.93 -14.76 -15.00
CA SER A 39 12.02 -14.28 -15.85
C SER A 39 12.02 -14.86 -17.27
N ALA A 40 11.39 -16.03 -17.48
CA ALA A 40 11.31 -16.65 -18.81
C ALA A 40 10.44 -15.82 -19.77
N ASN A 41 9.37 -15.18 -19.28
CA ASN A 41 8.50 -14.34 -20.09
C ASN A 41 9.21 -13.08 -20.61
N TYR A 42 10.17 -12.54 -19.86
CA TYR A 42 11.00 -11.43 -20.32
C TYR A 42 12.00 -11.83 -21.40
N ARG A 43 12.44 -13.10 -21.42
CA ARG A 43 13.33 -13.60 -22.47
C ARG A 43 12.60 -13.97 -23.75
N SER A 44 11.37 -14.47 -23.64
CA SER A 44 10.55 -14.85 -24.80
C SER A 44 9.91 -13.65 -25.50
N ASP A 45 9.77 -12.52 -24.81
CA ASP A 45 9.29 -11.22 -25.31
C ASP A 45 8.04 -11.32 -26.21
N THR A 46 7.01 -12.01 -25.70
CA THR A 46 5.76 -12.16 -26.46
C THR A 46 4.98 -10.84 -26.53
N PRO A 47 4.24 -10.57 -27.63
CA PRO A 47 3.46 -9.34 -27.77
C PRO A 47 2.38 -9.21 -26.67
N GLU A 48 1.85 -10.33 -26.20
CA GLU A 48 0.90 -10.38 -25.08
C GLU A 48 1.55 -9.94 -23.77
N PHE A 49 2.76 -10.41 -23.48
CA PHE A 49 3.49 -10.03 -22.27
C PHE A 49 3.83 -8.54 -22.24
N ARG A 50 4.19 -7.95 -23.40
CA ARG A 50 4.42 -6.51 -23.52
C ARG A 50 3.19 -5.68 -23.14
N ASN A 51 1.99 -6.15 -23.48
CA ASN A 51 0.75 -5.47 -23.07
C ASN A 51 0.51 -5.61 -21.55
N THR A 52 0.77 -6.77 -20.98
CA THR A 52 0.66 -6.99 -19.53
C THR A 52 1.64 -6.11 -18.74
N VAL A 53 2.87 -5.93 -19.24
CA VAL A 53 3.85 -4.99 -18.67
C VAL A 53 3.40 -3.54 -18.85
N ALA A 54 2.85 -3.17 -20.00
CA ALA A 54 2.31 -1.81 -20.19
C ALA A 54 1.16 -1.51 -19.21
N LEU A 55 0.27 -2.48 -18.98
CA LEU A 55 -0.81 -2.36 -18.00
C LEU A 55 -0.30 -2.23 -16.56
N SER A 56 0.78 -2.92 -16.19
CA SER A 56 1.34 -2.78 -14.84
C SER A 56 1.90 -1.38 -14.60
N PHE A 57 2.62 -0.81 -15.58
CA PHE A 57 3.08 0.58 -15.52
C PHE A 57 1.90 1.56 -15.45
N LEU A 58 0.88 1.37 -16.28
CA LEU A 58 -0.31 2.23 -16.27
C LEU A 58 -0.98 2.23 -14.88
N LEU A 59 -1.11 1.06 -14.27
CA LEU A 59 -1.70 0.91 -12.95
C LEU A 59 -0.83 1.58 -11.87
N SER A 60 0.49 1.35 -11.89
CA SER A 60 1.43 1.99 -10.97
C SER A 60 1.37 3.51 -11.06
N TYR A 61 1.34 4.08 -12.27
CA TYR A 61 1.18 5.52 -12.47
C TYR A 61 -0.20 6.01 -12.02
N GLY A 62 -1.25 5.21 -12.20
CA GLY A 62 -2.59 5.50 -11.66
C GLY A 62 -2.58 5.68 -10.14
N PHE A 63 -1.90 4.79 -9.40
CA PHE A 63 -1.73 4.94 -7.95
C PHE A 63 -0.89 6.17 -7.57
N SER A 64 0.18 6.47 -8.32
CA SER A 64 0.95 7.70 -8.12
C SER A 64 0.10 8.96 -8.33
N PHE A 65 -0.74 8.98 -9.36
CA PHE A 65 -1.65 10.09 -9.62
C PHE A 65 -2.72 10.23 -8.53
N ALA A 66 -3.26 9.11 -8.03
CA ALA A 66 -4.16 9.12 -6.89
C ALA A 66 -3.51 9.73 -5.64
N SER A 67 -2.20 9.52 -5.44
CA SER A 67 -1.45 10.19 -4.36
C SER A 67 -1.39 11.72 -4.54
N PHE A 68 -1.24 12.21 -5.78
CA PHE A 68 -1.34 13.65 -6.06
C PHE A 68 -2.73 14.20 -5.75
N CYS A 69 -3.81 13.45 -6.02
CA CYS A 69 -5.16 13.88 -5.64
C CYS A 69 -5.32 14.03 -4.11
N LEU A 70 -4.68 13.16 -3.32
CA LEU A 70 -4.67 13.29 -1.85
C LEU A 70 -3.92 14.54 -1.38
N LEU A 71 -2.99 15.06 -2.16
CA LEU A 71 -2.28 16.30 -1.86
C LEU A 71 -3.21 17.52 -1.88
N LEU A 72 -4.24 17.52 -2.74
CA LEU A 72 -5.27 18.57 -2.75
C LEU A 72 -6.12 18.60 -1.47
N LEU A 73 -6.18 17.48 -0.74
CA LEU A 73 -6.87 17.40 0.54
C LEU A 73 -6.04 18.02 1.68
N ILE A 74 -4.72 18.06 1.52
CA ILE A 74 -3.80 18.61 2.53
C ILE A 74 -3.83 20.14 2.42
N PRO A 75 -4.14 20.88 3.50
CA PRO A 75 -4.15 22.34 3.48
C PRO A 75 -2.74 22.87 3.19
N ASP A 76 -2.61 23.70 2.17
CA ASP A 76 -1.34 24.28 1.69
C ASP A 76 -0.72 25.26 2.71
N GLN A 77 -1.57 25.91 3.52
CA GLN A 77 -1.13 26.91 4.50
C GLN A 77 -1.28 26.44 5.95
N LYS A 78 -0.20 26.66 6.73
CA LYS A 78 -0.14 26.31 8.16
C LYS A 78 -1.30 26.94 8.95
N GLU A 79 -1.70 28.16 8.62
CA GLU A 79 -2.79 28.87 9.30
C GLU A 79 -4.15 28.23 9.03
N GLU A 80 -4.40 27.81 7.80
CA GLU A 80 -5.63 27.11 7.42
C GLU A 80 -5.73 25.74 8.13
N ALA A 81 -4.61 25.03 8.25
CA ALA A 81 -4.55 23.78 9.02
C ALA A 81 -4.90 23.99 10.50
N GLN A 82 -4.40 25.07 11.13
CA GLN A 82 -4.73 25.41 12.52
C GLN A 82 -6.20 25.81 12.67
N ARG A 83 -6.75 26.56 11.71
CA ARG A 83 -8.17 26.92 11.68
C ARG A 83 -9.06 25.69 11.53
N ARG A 84 -8.73 24.76 10.63
CA ARG A 84 -9.44 23.48 10.48
C ARG A 84 -9.34 22.62 11.74
N LYS A 85 -8.16 22.54 12.37
CA LYS A 85 -7.98 21.83 13.65
C LYS A 85 -8.83 22.44 14.78
N LYS A 86 -8.92 23.78 14.84
CA LYS A 86 -9.72 24.49 15.85
C LYS A 86 -11.22 24.39 15.60
N ALA A 87 -11.64 24.38 14.34
CA ALA A 87 -13.03 24.17 13.92
C ALA A 87 -13.46 22.70 14.03
N TRP A 88 -12.51 21.76 14.07
CA TRP A 88 -12.79 20.33 14.22
C TRP A 88 -13.37 20.05 15.60
N GLY A 89 -14.68 19.79 15.65
CA GLY A 89 -15.32 19.29 16.86
C GLY A 89 -14.69 17.97 17.28
N SER A 90 -14.32 17.83 18.56
CA SER A 90 -13.66 16.65 19.13
C SER A 90 -14.55 15.39 19.05
N ARG A 91 -14.68 14.80 17.86
CA ARG A 91 -15.31 13.49 17.64
C ARG A 91 -14.25 12.41 17.77
N SER A 92 -14.13 11.86 18.98
CA SER A 92 -13.22 10.75 19.33
C SER A 92 -13.37 9.54 18.39
N THR A 93 -14.56 9.36 17.81
CA THR A 93 -14.90 8.26 16.91
C THR A 93 -13.97 8.13 15.71
N TYR A 94 -13.62 9.24 15.04
CA TYR A 94 -12.71 9.20 13.89
C TYR A 94 -11.31 8.73 14.29
N GLY A 95 -10.82 9.19 15.44
CA GLY A 95 -9.53 8.76 15.98
C GLY A 95 -9.49 7.27 16.28
N VAL A 96 -10.52 6.74 16.94
CA VAL A 96 -10.63 5.30 17.24
C VAL A 96 -10.69 4.47 15.96
N ILE A 97 -11.50 4.88 14.98
CA ILE A 97 -11.60 4.18 13.69
C ILE A 97 -10.25 4.14 12.98
N THR A 98 -9.54 5.28 12.89
CA THR A 98 -8.21 5.33 12.27
C THR A 98 -7.22 4.42 13.01
N LEU A 99 -7.24 4.39 14.33
CA LEU A 99 -6.36 3.55 15.14
C LEU A 99 -6.61 2.05 14.91
N VAL A 100 -7.88 1.63 14.88
CA VAL A 100 -8.26 0.24 14.61
C VAL A 100 -7.87 -0.17 13.19
N LEU A 101 -8.12 0.70 12.19
CA LEU A 101 -7.72 0.44 10.81
C LEU A 101 -6.20 0.30 10.67
N LEU A 102 -5.43 1.17 11.33
CA LEU A 102 -3.96 1.09 11.33
C LEU A 102 -3.46 -0.19 12.01
N ALA A 103 -4.06 -0.58 13.14
CA ALA A 103 -3.69 -1.81 13.84
C ALA A 103 -3.99 -3.06 12.99
N PHE A 104 -5.13 -3.09 12.30
CA PHE A 104 -5.49 -4.16 11.38
C PHE A 104 -4.57 -4.18 10.15
N ALA A 105 -4.26 -3.04 9.55
CA ALA A 105 -3.30 -2.95 8.44
C ALA A 105 -1.91 -3.41 8.86
N MET A 106 -1.48 -3.08 10.10
CA MET A 106 -0.24 -3.56 10.72
C MET A 106 -0.18 -5.07 10.77
N SER A 107 -1.17 -5.70 11.41
CA SER A 107 -1.19 -7.16 11.58
C SER A 107 -1.26 -7.85 10.23
N TYR A 108 -2.10 -7.35 9.31
CA TYR A 108 -2.21 -7.87 7.96
C TYR A 108 -0.89 -7.81 7.19
N ALA A 109 -0.25 -6.64 7.13
CA ALA A 109 1.03 -6.47 6.44
C ALA A 109 2.08 -7.41 7.01
N LEU A 110 2.14 -7.54 8.34
CA LEU A 110 3.07 -8.41 9.02
C LEU A 110 2.83 -9.88 8.65
N THR A 111 1.58 -10.34 8.70
CA THR A 111 1.20 -11.71 8.31
C THR A 111 1.59 -12.01 6.87
N ILE A 112 1.29 -11.13 5.92
CA ILE A 112 1.63 -11.34 4.50
C ILE A 112 3.14 -11.33 4.29
N ASN A 113 3.89 -10.43 4.95
CA ASN A 113 5.35 -10.39 4.84
C ASN A 113 5.99 -11.67 5.40
N PHE A 114 5.51 -12.18 6.54
CA PHE A 114 5.96 -13.47 7.06
C PHE A 114 5.62 -14.63 6.11
N MET A 115 4.42 -14.63 5.54
CA MET A 115 3.97 -15.69 4.63
C MET A 115 4.74 -15.67 3.30
N THR A 116 5.21 -14.49 2.87
CA THR A 116 6.09 -14.33 1.71
C THR A 116 7.52 -14.83 1.99
N MET A 117 8.00 -14.69 3.23
CA MET A 117 9.33 -15.20 3.61
C MET A 117 9.38 -16.72 3.72
N ILE A 118 8.27 -17.39 4.05
CA ILE A 118 8.24 -18.85 4.19
C ILE A 118 8.04 -19.48 2.80
N PRO A 119 9.01 -20.27 2.29
CA PRO A 119 8.98 -20.78 0.92
C PRO A 119 7.80 -21.73 0.64
N ALA A 120 7.25 -22.39 1.67
CA ALA A 120 6.09 -23.27 1.54
C ALA A 120 4.76 -22.52 1.30
N THR A 121 4.69 -21.25 1.68
CA THR A 121 3.47 -20.42 1.56
C THR A 121 3.61 -19.29 0.54
N ALA A 122 4.81 -19.07 0.01
CA ALA A 122 5.09 -18.06 -1.01
C ALA A 122 4.36 -18.33 -2.35
N CYS A 123 3.98 -19.57 -2.61
CA CYS A 123 3.27 -19.97 -3.82
C CYS A 123 1.74 -19.74 -3.75
N LEU A 124 1.19 -19.39 -2.58
CA LEU A 124 -0.25 -19.15 -2.45
C LEU A 124 -0.68 -17.92 -3.26
N GLU A 125 -1.79 -18.03 -3.98
CA GLU A 125 -2.36 -16.92 -4.76
C GLU A 125 -2.68 -15.69 -3.89
N VAL A 126 -3.06 -15.91 -2.62
CA VAL A 126 -3.33 -14.82 -1.65
C VAL A 126 -2.09 -13.98 -1.31
N VAL A 127 -0.89 -14.50 -1.58
CA VAL A 127 0.40 -13.80 -1.38
C VAL A 127 0.91 -13.21 -2.70
N GLY A 128 0.21 -13.45 -3.82
CA GLY A 128 0.67 -13.12 -5.17
C GLY A 128 1.52 -14.21 -5.83
N GLY A 129 1.54 -15.42 -5.26
CA GLY A 129 2.15 -16.60 -5.88
C GLY A 129 1.31 -17.11 -7.05
N SER A 130 1.94 -17.82 -8.00
CA SER A 130 1.29 -18.34 -9.21
C SER A 130 0.45 -19.62 -8.99
N GLY A 131 0.17 -19.97 -7.73
CA GLY A 131 -0.36 -21.27 -7.32
C GLY A 131 0.76 -22.29 -7.07
N CYS A 132 0.58 -23.14 -6.05
CA CYS A 132 1.29 -24.42 -5.91
C CYS A 132 0.60 -25.49 -6.75
#